data_AF-A0A925H345-F1
#
_entry.id   AF-A0A925H345-F1
#
_cell.length_a   1.000
_cell.length_b   1.000
_cell.length_c   1.000
_cell.angle_alpha   90.00
_cell.angle_beta   90.00
_cell.angle_gamma   90.00
#
_symmetry.space_group_name_H-M   'P 1'
#
loop_
_entity.id
_entity.type
_entity.pdbx_description
1 polymer ?
#
loop_
_entity_poly.entity_id
_entity_poly.type
_entity_poly.pdbx_seq_one_letter_code
_entity_poly.pdbx_strand_id
1 'polypeptide(L)'
;TRLVVENRSPVFYNYVSGWATFYGADGVRCGEGQWKLEALAPSEQVEVDTPGLRLTCTPATWRVVAATLLTRTGDVAKPRQQTAPPPAETGDKPAAEQATTGAMGTAPNATSAATVPPLEINVNGKTIPIQLGNPLEIQVGKERVRIVVQPAP
;
A
#
# COMPACT_ATOMS: atom_id res chain seq x y z
N THR A 1 21.56 -18.31 3.01
CA THR A 1 20.43 -18.68 2.13
C THR A 1 19.72 -17.42 1.74
N ARG A 2 19.44 -17.28 0.46
CA ARG A 2 18.92 -16.05 -0.12
C ARG A 2 17.60 -16.34 -0.81
N LEU A 3 16.66 -15.42 -0.70
CA LEU A 3 15.31 -15.51 -1.24
C LEU A 3 15.07 -14.29 -2.12
N VAL A 4 14.18 -14.43 -3.09
CA VAL A 4 13.76 -13.29 -3.90
C VAL A 4 12.30 -13.00 -3.62
N VAL A 5 12.00 -11.78 -3.20
CA VAL A 5 10.67 -11.32 -2.85
C VAL A 5 10.24 -10.27 -3.87
N GLU A 6 9.06 -10.46 -4.45
CA GLU A 6 8.46 -9.56 -5.45
C GLU A 6 7.15 -8.99 -4.90
N ASN A 7 6.96 -7.68 -5.00
CA ASN A 7 5.68 -7.06 -4.69
C ASN A 7 4.78 -7.02 -5.92
N ARG A 8 3.83 -7.96 -5.98
CA ARG A 8 2.83 -8.03 -7.05
C ARG A 8 1.60 -7.15 -6.81
N SER A 9 1.56 -6.43 -5.70
CA SER A 9 0.46 -5.52 -5.38
C SER A 9 0.73 -4.13 -5.98
N PRO A 10 -0.31 -3.29 -6.17
CA PRO A 10 -0.14 -1.89 -6.54
C PRO A 10 0.28 -1.00 -5.36
N VAL A 11 0.53 -1.56 -4.18
CA VAL A 11 0.75 -0.81 -2.93
C VAL A 11 2.25 -0.75 -2.60
N PHE A 12 2.73 0.40 -2.16
CA PHE A 12 4.09 0.54 -1.63
C PHE A 12 4.16 0.10 -0.16
N TYR A 13 5.12 -0.75 0.18
CA TYR A 13 5.38 -1.17 1.56
C TYR A 13 6.63 -0.47 2.12
N ASN A 14 6.52 0.12 3.31
CA ASN A 14 7.64 0.71 4.07
C ASN A 14 8.30 -0.27 5.02
N TYR A 15 7.72 -1.46 5.18
CA TYR A 15 8.34 -2.53 5.93
C TYR A 15 7.63 -3.83 5.57
N VAL A 16 8.42 -4.83 5.18
CA VAL A 16 7.93 -6.18 4.98
C VAL A 16 8.82 -7.12 5.77
N SER A 17 8.22 -8.05 6.49
CA SER A 17 8.98 -9.13 7.12
C SER A 17 8.18 -10.41 7.14
N GLY A 18 8.90 -11.51 7.31
CA GLY A 18 8.28 -12.81 7.30
C GLY A 18 9.23 -13.94 7.67
N TRP A 19 8.75 -15.14 7.39
CA TRP A 19 9.44 -16.39 7.67
C TRP A 19 9.61 -17.19 6.39
N ALA A 20 10.71 -17.92 6.33
CA ALA A 20 10.97 -18.94 5.32
C ALA A 20 11.28 -20.25 6.04
N THR A 21 10.44 -21.25 5.79
CA THR A 21 10.53 -22.57 6.40
C THR A 21 10.81 -23.60 5.31
N PHE A 22 11.75 -24.49 5.57
CA PHE A 22 12.22 -25.51 4.63
C PHE A 22 11.96 -26.90 5.20
N TYR A 23 11.55 -27.83 4.32
CA TYR A 23 11.19 -29.19 4.68
C TYR A 23 11.97 -30.20 3.84
N GLY A 24 12.33 -31.34 4.45
CA GLY A 24 12.91 -32.48 3.75
C GLY A 24 11.90 -33.22 2.88
N ALA A 25 12.36 -34.26 2.18
CA ALA A 25 11.50 -35.10 1.33
C ALA A 25 10.46 -35.91 2.14
N ASP A 26 10.71 -36.12 3.42
CA ASP A 26 9.82 -36.73 4.41
C ASP A 26 8.79 -35.75 4.99
N GLY A 27 8.83 -34.48 4.60
CA GLY A 27 7.96 -33.43 5.11
C GLY A 27 8.37 -32.89 6.49
N VAL A 28 9.52 -33.32 7.04
CA VAL A 28 10.00 -32.84 8.34
C VAL A 28 10.68 -31.48 8.15
N ARG A 29 10.36 -30.52 9.03
CA ARG A 29 10.98 -29.18 9.03
C ARG A 29 12.47 -29.31 9.35
N CYS A 30 13.33 -28.84 8.46
CA CYS A 30 14.79 -28.93 8.61
C CYS A 30 15.52 -27.58 8.59
N GLY A 31 14.78 -26.48 8.50
CA GLY A 31 15.32 -25.15 8.73
C GLY A 31 14.24 -24.07 8.68
N GLU A 32 14.47 -22.99 9.41
CA GLU A 32 13.60 -21.82 9.45
C GLU A 32 14.44 -20.55 9.65
N GLY A 33 14.05 -19.47 8.97
CA GLY A 33 14.72 -18.19 9.08
C GLY A 33 13.76 -17.02 8.85
N GLN A 34 14.05 -15.89 9.48
CA GLN A 34 13.34 -14.64 9.20
C GLN A 34 13.96 -13.92 8.01
N TRP A 35 13.15 -13.15 7.30
CA TRP A 35 13.59 -12.21 6.28
C TRP A 35 12.89 -10.86 6.49
N LYS A 36 13.55 -9.77 6.11
CA LYS A 36 13.10 -8.39 6.34
C LYS A 36 13.51 -7.48 5.19
N LEU A 37 12.66 -6.52 4.86
CA LEU A 37 12.85 -5.49 3.84
C LEU A 37 12.31 -4.17 4.35
N GLU A 38 13.11 -3.11 4.25
CA GLU A 38 12.74 -1.75 4.71
C GLU A 38 11.89 -0.98 3.69
N ALA A 39 11.86 -1.41 2.43
CA ALA A 39 11.02 -0.82 1.40
C ALA A 39 10.78 -1.83 0.30
N LEU A 40 9.57 -1.84 -0.27
CA LEU A 40 9.26 -2.67 -1.42
C LEU A 40 8.15 -2.01 -2.27
N ALA A 41 8.55 -1.40 -3.39
CA ALA A 41 7.66 -0.72 -4.32
C ALA A 41 6.84 -1.70 -5.18
N PRO A 42 5.74 -1.25 -5.80
CA PRO A 42 4.98 -2.07 -6.73
C PRO A 42 5.87 -2.60 -7.87
N SER A 43 5.74 -3.89 -8.16
CA SER A 43 6.53 -4.62 -9.16
C SER A 43 8.04 -4.64 -8.90
N GLU A 44 8.49 -4.19 -7.72
CA GLU A 44 9.89 -4.31 -7.31
C GLU A 44 10.18 -5.74 -6.86
N GLN A 45 11.37 -6.21 -7.21
CA GLN A 45 11.89 -7.50 -6.82
C GLN A 45 13.22 -7.30 -6.10
N VAL A 46 13.33 -7.84 -4.88
CA VAL A 46 14.52 -7.71 -4.05
C VAL A 46 14.98 -9.06 -3.58
N GLU A 47 16.28 -9.28 -3.68
CA GLU A 47 16.93 -10.46 -3.15
C GLU A 47 17.34 -10.22 -1.68
N VAL A 48 16.76 -10.99 -0.76
CA VAL A 48 16.85 -10.83 0.70
C VAL A 48 17.50 -12.04 1.34
N ASP A 49 18.35 -11.80 2.34
CA ASP A 49 18.95 -12.85 3.14
C ASP A 49 18.03 -13.30 4.28
N THR A 50 18.17 -14.56 4.67
CA THR A 50 17.57 -15.10 5.90
C THR A 50 18.65 -15.29 6.97
N PRO A 51 19.00 -14.25 7.76
CA PRO A 51 20.03 -14.38 8.78
C PRO A 51 19.64 -15.44 9.82
N GLY A 52 20.64 -16.20 10.27
CA GLY A 52 20.45 -17.26 11.25
C GLY A 52 19.85 -18.57 10.70
N LEU A 53 19.39 -18.61 9.44
CA LEU A 53 18.93 -19.87 8.85
C LEU A 53 20.08 -20.88 8.78
N ARG A 54 19.80 -22.07 9.30
CA ARG A 54 20.64 -23.27 9.18
C ARG A 54 19.76 -24.38 8.63
N LEU A 55 20.19 -24.98 7.52
CA LEU A 55 19.54 -26.14 6.94
C LEU A 55 20.25 -27.39 7.47
N THR A 56 19.51 -28.29 8.11
CA THR A 56 20.03 -29.58 8.58
C THR A 56 19.82 -30.70 7.57
N CYS A 57 19.12 -30.40 6.46
CA CYS A 57 18.82 -31.34 5.39
C CYS A 57 18.93 -30.67 4.00
N THR A 58 18.84 -31.47 2.95
CA THR A 58 18.57 -30.95 1.60
C THR A 58 17.06 -30.70 1.47
N PRO A 59 16.61 -29.45 1.31
CA PRO A 59 15.20 -29.15 1.29
C PRO A 59 14.54 -29.63 -0.01
N ALA A 60 13.40 -30.30 0.10
CA ALA A 60 12.57 -30.73 -1.03
C ALA A 60 11.40 -29.78 -1.28
N THR A 61 10.89 -29.13 -0.22
CA THR A 61 9.82 -28.14 -0.31
C THR A 61 10.07 -26.98 0.65
N TRP A 62 9.40 -25.87 0.41
CA TRP A 62 9.56 -24.64 1.20
C TRP A 62 8.24 -23.88 1.32
N ARG A 63 8.14 -23.07 2.36
CA ARG A 63 7.03 -22.16 2.62
C ARG A 63 7.59 -20.79 3.00
N VAL A 64 7.21 -19.76 2.26
CA VAL A 64 7.55 -18.36 2.57
C VAL A 64 6.26 -17.63 2.91
N VAL A 65 6.25 -16.93 4.04
CA VAL A 65 5.07 -16.21 4.55
C VAL A 65 5.47 -14.81 4.96
N ALA A 66 4.75 -13.81 4.46
CA ALA A 66 4.83 -12.45 5.01
C ALA A 66 4.04 -12.39 6.32
N ALA A 67 4.70 -11.98 7.40
CA ALA A 67 4.13 -11.82 8.73
C ALA A 67 3.73 -10.37 9.02
N THR A 68 4.41 -9.40 8.40
CA THR A 68 4.12 -7.98 8.54
C THR A 68 4.23 -7.30 7.19
N LEU A 69 3.20 -6.52 6.84
CA LEU A 69 3.11 -5.73 5.62
C LEU A 69 2.66 -4.33 6.04
N LEU A 70 3.60 -3.40 6.15
CA LEU A 70 3.32 -2.03 6.59
C LEU A 70 3.28 -1.08 5.39
N THR A 71 2.13 -0.47 5.14
CA THR A 71 1.93 0.51 4.07
C THR A 71 2.02 1.94 4.62
N ARG A 72 2.18 2.93 3.73
CA ARG A 72 2.09 4.35 4.11
C ARG A 72 0.60 4.70 4.20
N THR A 73 0.19 5.38 5.28
CA THR A 73 -1.20 5.85 5.45
C THR A 73 -1.62 6.93 4.42
N GLY A 74 -0.78 7.27 3.45
CA GLY A 74 -1.03 8.30 2.43
C GLY A 74 -0.95 7.84 0.98
N ASP A 75 -0.56 6.59 0.69
CA ASP A 75 -0.41 6.10 -0.68
C ASP A 75 -1.73 5.48 -1.20
N VAL A 76 -2.79 6.29 -1.27
CA VAL A 76 -3.77 6.07 -2.33
C VAL A 76 -3.13 6.66 -3.58
N ALA A 77 -2.52 5.79 -4.40
CA ALA A 77 -2.01 6.18 -5.69
C ALA A 77 -3.13 6.92 -6.45
N LYS A 78 -2.99 8.24 -6.60
CA LYS A 78 -3.90 9.04 -7.42
C LYS A 78 -3.92 8.37 -8.80
N PRO A 79 -5.08 7.90 -9.31
CA PRO A 79 -5.15 7.33 -10.64
C PRO A 79 -4.51 8.35 -11.58
N ARG A 80 -3.53 7.91 -12.39
CA ARG A 80 -2.86 8.77 -13.36
C ARG A 80 -3.94 9.40 -14.23
N GLN A 81 -4.23 10.67 -13.98
CA GLN A 81 -5.09 11.45 -14.86
C GLN A 81 -4.27 11.66 -16.13
N GLN A 82 -4.62 10.92 -17.17
CA GLN A 82 -4.00 10.98 -18.48
C GLN A 82 -4.05 12.44 -18.94
N THR A 83 -2.91 13.13 -18.81
CA THR A 83 -2.77 14.49 -19.30
C THR A 83 -2.78 14.38 -20.81
N ALA A 84 -3.84 14.87 -21.45
CA ALA A 84 -3.88 14.99 -22.90
C ALA A 84 -2.66 15.81 -23.35
N PRO A 85 -1.96 15.39 -24.43
CA PRO A 85 -0.82 16.14 -24.92
C PRO A 85 -1.26 17.55 -25.35
N PRO A 86 -0.51 18.61 -25.00
CA PRO A 86 -0.81 19.96 -25.46
C PRO A 86 -0.65 20.04 -26.99
N PRO A 87 -1.49 20.82 -27.71
CA PRO A 87 -1.28 21.09 -29.13
C PRO A 87 0.08 21.75 -29.33
N ALA A 88 0.80 21.35 -30.37
CA ALA A 88 2.09 21.93 -30.73
C ALA A 88 1.92 23.42 -31.07
N GLU A 89 2.46 24.31 -30.24
CA GLU A 89 2.68 25.71 -30.59
C GLU A 89 4.09 25.86 -31.15
N THR A 90 4.11 26.30 -32.42
CA THR A 90 5.28 26.70 -33.20
C THR A 90 6.07 27.76 -32.43
N GLY A 91 7.35 27.48 -32.20
CA GLY A 91 8.21 28.33 -31.38
C GLY A 91 8.67 29.61 -32.07
N ASP A 92 8.84 30.65 -31.26
CA ASP A 92 9.89 31.66 -31.39
C ASP A 92 10.23 32.22 -29.99
N LYS A 93 11.51 32.23 -29.66
CA LYS A 93 12.18 32.81 -28.45
C LYS A 93 12.56 34.29 -28.79
N PRO A 94 13.17 35.15 -27.92
CA PRO A 94 13.55 35.00 -26.50
C PRO A 94 13.42 36.27 -25.59
N ALA A 95 13.78 36.06 -24.31
CA ALA A 95 14.44 36.99 -23.35
C ALA A 95 13.59 37.81 -22.36
N ALA A 96 13.80 37.56 -21.05
CA ALA A 96 14.27 38.55 -20.06
C ALA A 96 14.03 38.08 -18.60
N GLU A 97 15.14 37.75 -17.93
CA GLU A 97 15.56 38.07 -16.57
C GLU A 97 14.69 38.99 -15.67
N GLN A 98 14.42 38.55 -14.42
CA GLN A 98 14.42 39.33 -13.15
C GLN A 98 13.97 38.42 -11.99
N ALA A 99 14.85 38.04 -11.07
CA ALA A 99 15.22 38.76 -9.85
C ALA A 99 14.18 38.67 -8.70
N THR A 100 14.58 37.91 -7.67
CA THR A 100 14.25 37.95 -6.24
C THR A 100 13.42 39.12 -5.71
N THR A 101 12.41 38.81 -4.87
CA THR A 101 12.19 39.50 -3.58
C THR A 101 11.49 38.56 -2.60
N GLY A 102 11.98 38.54 -1.35
CA GLY A 102 11.38 37.79 -0.25
C GLY A 102 10.16 38.51 0.33
N ALA A 103 9.26 37.73 0.93
CA ALA A 103 8.28 38.23 1.88
C ALA A 103 8.03 37.17 2.96
N MET A 104 8.48 37.52 4.16
CA MET A 104 8.17 36.88 5.42
C MET A 104 6.66 37.02 5.66
N GLY A 105 5.93 35.90 5.57
CA GLY A 105 4.49 35.82 5.78
C GLY A 105 4.17 34.86 6.91
N THR A 106 3.72 35.44 8.01
CA THR A 106 3.25 34.87 9.27
C THR A 106 2.39 33.63 9.08
N ALA A 107 2.71 32.56 9.81
CA ALA A 107 1.84 31.40 9.97
C ALA A 107 0.55 31.79 10.71
N PRO A 108 -0.64 31.38 10.22
CA PRO A 108 -1.77 31.13 11.06
C PRO A 108 -1.92 29.63 11.28
N ASN A 109 -1.93 29.27 12.55
CA ASN A 109 -2.30 28.00 13.11
C ASN A 109 -3.70 27.58 12.59
N ALA A 110 -3.76 26.68 11.61
CA ALA A 110 -4.99 26.02 11.20
C ALA A 110 -4.95 24.58 11.71
N THR A 111 -5.51 24.38 12.89
CA THR A 111 -5.85 23.09 13.47
C THR A 111 -6.75 22.36 12.47
N SER A 112 -6.13 21.54 11.62
CA SER A 112 -6.85 20.69 10.67
C SER A 112 -7.46 19.56 11.48
N ALA A 113 -8.68 19.78 11.97
CA ALA A 113 -9.52 18.70 12.47
C ALA A 113 -9.56 17.63 11.37
N ALA A 114 -9.12 16.43 11.71
CA ALA A 114 -9.12 15.28 10.80
C ALA A 114 -10.54 15.08 10.26
N THR A 115 -10.78 15.59 9.06
CA THR A 115 -12.03 15.35 8.35
C THR A 115 -11.92 13.93 7.85
N VAL A 116 -12.50 12.99 8.60
CA VAL A 116 -12.68 11.61 8.15
C VAL A 116 -13.41 11.71 6.81
N PRO A 117 -12.79 11.34 5.68
CA PRO A 117 -13.46 11.41 4.40
C PRO A 117 -14.71 10.52 4.47
N PRO A 118 -15.85 10.94 3.90
CA PRO A 118 -17.09 10.17 3.97
C PRO A 118 -16.82 8.77 3.39
N LEU A 119 -16.98 7.73 4.20
CA LEU A 119 -16.80 6.36 3.75
C LEU A 119 -17.93 6.06 2.75
N GLU A 120 -17.62 5.61 1.54
CA GLU A 120 -18.62 5.23 0.55
C GLU A 120 -18.55 3.72 0.31
N ILE A 121 -19.70 3.05 0.26
CA ILE A 121 -19.77 1.65 -0.19
C ILE A 121 -20.53 1.55 -1.50
N ASN A 122 -20.03 0.69 -2.39
CA ASN A 122 -20.73 0.33 -3.61
C ASN A 122 -21.37 -1.04 -3.44
N VAL A 123 -22.70 -1.11 -3.59
CA VAL A 123 -23.44 -2.38 -3.61
C VAL A 123 -24.22 -2.43 -4.92
N ASN A 124 -23.94 -3.43 -5.75
CA ASN A 124 -24.59 -3.65 -7.05
C ASN A 124 -24.55 -2.41 -7.98
N GLY A 125 -23.45 -1.65 -7.97
CA GLY A 125 -23.28 -0.45 -8.80
C GLY A 125 -23.87 0.84 -8.22
N LYS A 126 -24.57 0.77 -7.07
CA LYS A 126 -25.09 1.96 -6.37
C LYS A 126 -24.13 2.38 -5.27
N THR A 127 -23.56 3.58 -5.40
CA THR A 127 -22.73 4.21 -4.36
C THR A 127 -23.61 4.80 -3.28
N ILE A 128 -23.39 4.41 -2.02
CA ILE A 128 -24.12 4.91 -0.86
C ILE A 128 -23.12 5.44 0.18
N PRO A 129 -23.25 6.70 0.63
CA PRO A 129 -22.39 7.25 1.68
C PRO A 129 -22.74 6.62 3.04
N ILE A 130 -21.71 6.23 3.77
CA ILE A 130 -21.78 5.72 5.14
C ILE A 130 -21.65 6.90 6.09
N GLN A 131 -22.64 7.03 6.96
CA GLN A 131 -22.62 7.95 8.08
C GLN A 131 -22.29 7.17 9.36
N LEU A 132 -21.32 7.64 10.14
CA LEU A 132 -20.99 7.02 11.44
C LEU A 132 -22.19 7.15 12.39
N GLY A 133 -22.58 6.05 13.04
CA GLY A 133 -23.68 6.02 14.01
C GLY A 133 -25.09 5.84 13.44
N ASN A 134 -25.27 5.97 12.12
CA ASN A 134 -26.58 5.72 11.49
C ASN A 134 -26.62 4.35 10.79
N PRO A 135 -27.56 3.47 11.16
CA PRO A 135 -27.70 2.17 10.50
C PRO A 135 -28.18 2.33 9.07
N LEU A 136 -27.57 1.59 8.15
CA LEU A 136 -27.97 1.54 6.74
C LEU A 136 -28.59 0.18 6.42
N GLU A 137 -29.77 0.18 5.80
CA GLU A 137 -30.44 -1.03 5.32
C GLU A 137 -30.24 -1.17 3.80
N ILE A 138 -29.63 -2.28 3.37
CA ILE A 138 -29.35 -2.54 1.95
C ILE A 138 -29.92 -3.90 1.55
N GLN A 139 -30.54 -3.97 0.38
CA GLN A 139 -30.91 -5.24 -0.26
C GLN A 139 -29.73 -5.75 -1.09
N VAL A 140 -29.13 -6.85 -0.65
CA VAL A 140 -28.04 -7.54 -1.34
C VAL A 140 -28.62 -8.78 -2.01
N GLY A 141 -28.96 -8.68 -3.29
CA GLY A 141 -29.63 -9.76 -4.01
C GLY A 141 -31.04 -10.00 -3.46
N LYS A 142 -31.26 -11.15 -2.80
CA LYS A 142 -32.56 -11.52 -2.18
C LYS A 142 -32.60 -11.29 -0.66
N GLU A 143 -31.49 -10.88 -0.06
CA GLU A 143 -31.34 -10.78 1.39
C GLU A 143 -31.21 -9.31 1.84
N ARG A 144 -31.88 -8.95 2.94
CA ARG A 144 -31.79 -7.61 3.55
C ARG A 144 -30.69 -7.63 4.60
N VAL A 145 -29.65 -6.83 4.40
CA VAL A 145 -28.50 -6.73 5.32
C VAL A 145 -28.51 -5.36 5.99
N ARG A 146 -28.40 -5.35 7.31
CA ARG A 146 -28.25 -4.13 8.13
C ARG A 146 -26.78 -3.94 8.47
N ILE A 147 -26.21 -2.82 8.05
CA ILE A 147 -24.81 -2.46 8.32
C ILE A 147 -24.79 -1.37 9.38
N VAL A 148 -24.05 -1.60 10.47
CA VAL A 148 -23.79 -0.63 11.54
C VAL A 148 -22.30 -0.38 11.59
N VAL A 149 -21.87 0.85 11.29
CA VAL A 149 -20.46 1.22 11.30
C VAL A 149 -20.09 1.81 12.64
N GLN A 150 -19.12 1.18 13.30
CA GLN A 150 -18.56 1.60 14.59
C GLN A 150 -17.10 2.02 14.40
N PRO A 151 -16.63 3.07 15.10
CA PRO A 151 -15.21 3.41 15.12
C PRO A 151 -14.41 2.25 15.73
N ALA A 152 -13.28 1.92 15.10
CA ALA A 152 -12.35 0.93 15.64
C ALA A 152 -11.69 1.46 16.94
N PRO A 153 -11.47 0.60 17.94
CA PRO A 153 -10.83 0.98 19.20
C PRO A 153 -9.35 1.35 19.04
#